data_AF-A0A925DD99-F1
#
_entry.id   AF-A0A925DD99-F1
#
_cell.length_a   1.000
_cell.length_b   1.000
_cell.length_c   1.000
_cell.angle_alpha   90.00
_cell.angle_beta   90.00
_cell.angle_gamma   90.00
#
_symmetry.space_group_name_H-M   'P 1'
#
loop_
_entity.id
_entity.type
_entity.pdbx_description
1 polymer ?
#
loop_
_entity_poly.entity_id
_entity_poly.type
_entity_poly.pdbx_seq_one_letter_code
_entity_poly.pdbx_strand_id
1 'polypeptide(L)'
;MSYKTVLVHVDEGAAVAGRVALVAAIAGADDGHLVGVALTGVSRFLYQNPAGADPDPNLALHLGFLHQQAGRALAGFEAQAEA
;
A
#
# COMPACT_ATOMS: atom_id res chain seq x y z
N MET A 1 12.68 -24.55 0.71
CA MET A 1 12.09 -23.53 -0.19
C MET A 1 12.37 -22.20 0.48
N SER A 2 13.08 -21.26 -0.17
CA SER A 2 13.27 -19.91 0.37
C SER A 2 12.37 -18.93 -0.37
N TYR A 3 11.86 -17.92 0.33
CA TYR A 3 11.04 -16.85 -0.22
C TYR A 3 11.92 -15.77 -0.84
N LYS A 4 11.92 -15.70 -2.17
CA LYS A 4 12.68 -14.66 -2.90
C LYS A 4 12.09 -13.26 -2.75
N THR A 5 10.78 -13.17 -2.61
CA THR A 5 10.07 -11.91 -2.40
C THR A 5 8.87 -12.14 -1.49
N VAL A 6 8.77 -11.33 -0.45
CA VAL A 6 7.62 -11.27 0.46
C VAL A 6 6.91 -9.94 0.24
N LEU A 7 5.62 -10.01 -0.08
CA LEU A 7 4.77 -8.83 -0.24
C LEU A 7 3.92 -8.65 1.02
N VAL A 8 3.83 -7.42 1.51
CA VAL A 8 3.01 -7.06 2.66
C VAL A 8 2.04 -5.94 2.31
N HIS A 9 0.76 -6.17 2.60
CA HIS A 9 -0.23 -5.10 2.57
C HIS A 9 -0.04 -4.19 3.78
N VAL A 10 0.07 -2.89 3.52
CA VAL A 10 0.26 -1.86 4.55
C VAL A 10 -0.88 -0.85 4.51
N ASP A 11 -1.28 -0.41 5.69
CA ASP A 11 -2.35 0.55 5.93
C ASP A 11 -1.98 1.41 7.16
N GLU A 12 -2.83 2.36 7.53
CA GLU A 12 -2.64 3.18 8.75
C GLU A 12 -3.13 2.46 10.04
N GLY A 13 -3.38 1.15 9.96
CA GLY A 13 -3.87 0.36 11.09
C GLY A 13 -2.79 0.04 12.11
N ALA A 14 -3.16 -0.01 13.40
CA ALA A 14 -2.22 -0.27 14.50
C ALA A 14 -1.47 -1.62 14.39
N ALA A 15 -2.06 -2.60 13.69
CA ALA A 15 -1.46 -3.93 13.50
C ALA A 15 -0.37 -3.95 12.40
N VAL A 16 -0.21 -2.89 11.61
CA VAL A 16 0.72 -2.88 10.47
C VAL A 16 2.16 -3.09 10.92
N ALA A 17 2.57 -2.47 12.04
CA ALA A 17 3.93 -2.56 12.54
C ALA A 17 4.33 -4.01 12.89
N GLY A 18 3.45 -4.74 13.58
CA GLY A 18 3.68 -6.15 13.89
C GLY A 18 3.73 -7.02 12.64
N ARG A 19 2.88 -6.71 11.64
CA ARG A 19 2.88 -7.43 10.35
C ARG A 19 4.19 -7.21 9.60
N VAL A 20 4.65 -5.96 9.50
CA VAL A 20 5.90 -5.58 8.82
C VAL A 20 7.11 -6.22 9.48
N ALA A 21 7.21 -6.17 10.81
CA ALA A 21 8.30 -6.81 11.54
C ALA A 21 8.37 -8.33 11.28
N LEU A 22 7.22 -9.02 11.27
CA LEU A 22 7.16 -10.45 11.00
C LEU A 22 7.64 -10.78 9.58
N VAL A 23 7.17 -10.07 8.57
CA VAL A 23 7.54 -10.35 7.17
C VAL A 23 8.99 -9.94 6.85
N ALA A 24 9.51 -8.90 7.51
CA ALA A 24 10.90 -8.51 7.38
C ALA A 24 11.83 -9.62 7.91
N ALA A 25 11.48 -10.22 9.05
CA ALA A 25 12.23 -11.36 9.58
C ALA A 25 12.20 -12.58 8.63
N ILE A 26 11.06 -12.86 8.00
CA ILE A 26 10.94 -13.95 7.01
C ILE A 26 11.80 -13.66 5.78
N ALA A 27 11.72 -12.45 5.22
CA ALA A 27 12.50 -12.06 4.06
C ALA A 27 14.02 -12.11 4.36
N GLY A 28 14.44 -11.60 5.51
CA GLY A 28 15.84 -11.62 5.94
C GLY A 28 16.38 -13.03 6.18
N ALA A 29 15.57 -13.96 6.70
CA ALA A 29 15.97 -15.35 6.91
C ALA A 29 16.27 -16.11 5.60
N ASP A 30 15.64 -15.67 4.50
CA ASP A 30 15.71 -16.31 3.19
C ASP A 30 16.58 -15.53 2.17
N ASP A 31 17.28 -14.47 2.60
CA ASP A 31 18.00 -13.51 1.75
C ASP A 31 17.11 -12.97 0.61
N GLY A 32 15.85 -12.71 0.96
CA GLY A 32 14.78 -12.29 0.06
C GLY A 32 14.48 -10.79 0.13
N HIS A 33 13.62 -10.34 -0.79
CA HIS A 33 13.18 -8.95 -0.88
C HIS A 33 11.86 -8.74 -0.14
N LEU A 34 11.71 -7.59 0.53
CA LEU A 34 10.46 -7.15 1.13
C LEU A 34 9.81 -6.05 0.28
N VAL A 35 8.53 -6.19 -0.04
CA VAL A 35 7.76 -5.21 -0.84
C VAL A 35 6.49 -4.81 -0.11
N GLY A 36 6.33 -3.52 0.18
CA GLY A 36 5.11 -2.95 0.75
C GLY A 36 4.10 -2.52 -0.32
N VAL A 37 2.81 -2.77 -0.08
CA VAL A 37 1.71 -2.33 -0.96
C VAL A 37 0.60 -1.70 -0.13
N ALA A 38 0.27 -0.44 -0.40
CA ALA A 38 -0.88 0.24 0.18
C ALA A 38 -2.02 0.33 -0.83
N LEU A 39 -3.23 -0.05 -0.43
CA LEU A 39 -4.41 -0.04 -1.29
C LEU A 39 -5.27 1.18 -0.97
N THR A 40 -5.81 1.83 -2.01
CA THR A 40 -6.78 2.91 -1.86
C THR A 40 -8.22 2.40 -1.67
N GLY A 41 -8.47 1.10 -1.89
CA GLY A 41 -9.80 0.48 -1.78
C GLY A 41 -10.80 0.90 -2.87
N VAL A 42 -10.38 1.70 -3.84
CA VAL A 42 -11.26 2.24 -4.90
C VAL A 42 -11.55 1.17 -5.94
N SER A 43 -12.82 0.93 -6.22
CA SER A 43 -13.26 0.04 -7.30
C SER A 43 -12.79 0.58 -8.65
N ARG A 44 -12.22 -0.29 -9.49
CA ARG A 44 -11.83 0.05 -10.87
C ARG A 44 -12.99 0.61 -11.71
N PHE A 45 -14.23 0.27 -11.37
CA PHE A 45 -15.42 0.71 -12.09
C PHE A 45 -15.71 2.21 -11.88
N LEU A 46 -15.16 2.83 -10.83
CA LEU A 46 -15.27 4.28 -10.61
C LEU A 46 -14.47 5.10 -11.62
N TYR A 47 -13.44 4.51 -12.24
CA TYR A 47 -12.64 5.16 -13.28
C TYR A 47 -13.25 5.02 -14.69
N GLN A 48 -14.33 4.24 -14.83
CA GLN A 48 -15.02 4.03 -16.11
C GLN A 48 -16.01 5.16 -16.38
N ASN A 49 -15.54 6.41 -16.34
CA ASN A 49 -16.33 7.51 -16.87
C ASN A 49 -16.54 7.26 -18.38
N PRO A 50 -17.75 7.44 -18.91
CA PRO A 50 -17.97 7.37 -20.34
C PRO A 50 -17.03 8.37 -21.03
N ALA A 51 -16.44 7.95 -22.15
CA ALA A 51 -15.52 8.80 -22.90
C ALA A 51 -16.21 10.15 -23.21
N GLY A 52 -15.64 11.26 -22.72
CA GLY A 52 -16.20 12.60 -22.87
C GLY A 52 -17.01 13.13 -21.68
N ALA A 53 -17.12 12.38 -20.57
CA ALA A 53 -17.65 12.93 -19.32
C ALA A 53 -16.61 13.84 -18.63
N ASP A 54 -17.05 15.00 -18.16
CA ASP A 54 -16.20 15.88 -17.35
C ASP A 54 -15.78 15.17 -16.04
N PRO A 55 -14.55 15.39 -15.55
CA PRO A 55 -14.11 14.84 -14.28
C PRO A 55 -14.98 15.37 -13.14
N ASP A 56 -15.54 14.48 -12.31
CA ASP A 56 -16.24 14.89 -11.09
C ASP A 56 -15.21 15.42 -10.06
N PRO A 57 -15.26 16.72 -9.69
CA PRO A 57 -14.29 17.32 -8.79
C PRO A 57 -14.36 16.74 -7.37
N ASN A 58 -15.54 16.29 -6.90
CA ASN A 58 -15.67 15.66 -5.58
C ASN A 58 -15.02 14.28 -5.57
N LEU A 59 -15.22 13.50 -6.64
CA LEU A 59 -14.55 12.22 -6.83
C LEU A 59 -13.02 12.43 -6.87
N ALA A 60 -12.53 13.40 -7.63
CA ALA A 60 -11.10 13.71 -7.72
C ALA A 60 -10.50 14.06 -6.35
N LEU A 61 -11.18 14.89 -5.56
CA LEU A 61 -10.76 15.23 -4.20
C LEU A 61 -10.69 13.99 -3.29
N HIS A 62 -11.72 13.15 -3.34
CA HIS A 62 -11.76 11.92 -2.54
C HIS A 62 -10.65 10.93 -2.92
N LEU A 63 -10.41 10.74 -4.23
CA LEU A 63 -9.32 9.91 -4.73
C LEU A 63 -7.95 10.45 -4.28
N GLY A 64 -7.77 11.77 -4.30
CA GLY A 64 -6.55 12.41 -3.80
C GLY A 64 -6.31 12.12 -2.32
N PHE A 65 -7.35 12.20 -1.49
CA PHE A 65 -7.27 11.86 -0.07
C PHE A 65 -6.84 10.39 0.15
N LEU A 66 -7.46 9.45 -0.57
CA LEU A 66 -7.14 8.02 -0.45
C LEU A 66 -5.70 7.70 -0.90
N HIS A 67 -5.22 8.35 -1.98
CA HIS A 67 -3.83 8.23 -2.41
C HIS A 67 -2.86 8.79 -1.35
N GLN A 68 -3.18 9.93 -0.75
CA GLN A 68 -2.36 10.51 0.31
C GLN A 68 -2.29 9.56 1.52
N GLN A 69 -3.42 8.96 1.90
CA GLN A 69 -3.49 7.98 2.99
C GLN A 69 -2.61 6.76 2.70
N ALA A 70 -2.72 6.19 1.49
CA ALA A 70 -1.87 5.08 1.05
C ALA A 70 -0.38 5.46 1.06
N GLY A 71 -0.04 6.68 0.64
CA GLY A 71 1.32 7.21 0.69
C GLY A 71 1.89 7.31 2.11
N ARG A 72 1.08 7.72 3.10
CA ARG A 72 1.52 7.75 4.51
C ARG A 72 1.77 6.35 5.05
N ALA A 73 0.92 5.38 4.70
CA ALA A 73 1.13 3.98 5.08
C ALA A 73 2.45 3.42 4.50
N LEU A 74 2.78 3.77 3.24
CA LEU A 74 4.04 3.38 2.62
C LEU A 74 5.25 4.05 3.28
N ALA A 75 5.18 5.35 3.59
CA ALA A 75 6.25 6.04 4.31
C ALA A 75 6.51 5.43 5.70
N GLY A 76 5.45 5.05 6.42
CA GLY A 76 5.56 4.34 7.69
C GLY A 76 6.18 2.94 7.54
N PHE A 77 5.88 2.23 6.45
CA PHE A 77 6.50 0.96 6.11
C PHE A 77 7.99 1.11 5.79
N GLU A 78 8.39 2.08 4.96
CA GLU A 78 9.80 2.34 4.61
C GLU A 78 10.61 2.64 5.88
N ALA A 79 10.11 3.52 6.73
CA ALA A 79 10.77 3.86 8.01
C ALA A 79 10.95 2.66 8.95
N GLN A 80 10.05 1.66 8.91
CA GLN A 80 10.18 0.44 9.70
C GLN A 80 11.09 -0.61 9.05
N ALA A 81 11.14 -0.66 7.72
CA ALA A 81 11.96 -1.61 6.98
C ALA A 81 13.44 -1.20 6.94
N GLU A 82 13.75 0.09 7.08
CA GLU A 82 15.12 0.63 7.13
C GLU A 82 15.72 0.70 8.54
N ALA A 83 14.91 0.45 9.59
CA ALA A 83 15.32 0.51 11.00
C ALA A 83 16.04 -0.76 11.48
#